data_AF-A0A2V7Q4D0-F1
#
_entry.id   AF-A0A2V7Q4D0-F1
#
_cell.length_a   1.000
_cell.length_b   1.000
_cell.length_c   1.000
_cell.angle_alpha   90.00
_cell.angle_beta   90.00
_cell.angle_gamma   90.00
#
_symmetry.space_group_name_H-M   'P 1'
#
loop_
_entity.id
_entity.type
_entity.pdbx_description
1 polymer ?
#
loop_
_entity_poly.entity_id
_entity_poly.type
_entity_poly.pdbx_seq_one_letter_code
_entity_poly.pdbx_strand_id
1 'polypeptide(L)'
;AARGVVGDAVRGLRASTVHVATAVDRASLETLWAVRRLASPALARLPENRRSLQVVEDGCVPLERLADYIGGIRVASEGCGIPVAIFGHAGDGHVHVNALPDLTVSGWRDALAALYADAAELLLRLGGTPSGEHGVGRLRAGLLERFYGPEVTALFRGLKQAYDPRCTLNPGVIIPSADWAPLADLKVGPEAAPIPHDIAARLREVERTAGWATPKLDLATPSP
;
A
#
# COMPACT_ATOMS: atom_id res chain seq x y z
N ALA A 1 -27.58 -22.39 11.01
CA ALA A 1 -26.59 -21.43 11.51
C ALA A 1 -26.12 -20.46 10.42
N ALA A 2 -25.38 -20.90 9.40
CA ALA A 2 -24.80 -20.01 8.36
C ALA A 2 -25.80 -19.08 7.65
N ARG A 3 -26.99 -19.58 7.28
CA ARG A 3 -28.05 -18.76 6.65
C ARG A 3 -28.60 -17.66 7.55
N GLY A 4 -28.58 -17.86 8.88
CA GLY A 4 -29.00 -16.86 9.86
C GLY A 4 -28.03 -15.68 9.93
N VAL A 5 -26.73 -15.99 10.06
CA VAL A 5 -25.63 -15.01 10.10
C VAL A 5 -25.60 -14.17 8.83
N VAL A 6 -25.72 -14.80 7.66
CA VAL A 6 -25.80 -14.09 6.37
C VAL A 6 -27.02 -13.16 6.34
N GLY A 7 -28.17 -13.62 6.83
CA GLY A 7 -29.39 -12.81 6.91
C GLY A 7 -29.24 -11.58 7.82
N ASP A 8 -28.55 -11.72 8.96
CA ASP A 8 -28.26 -10.60 9.88
C ASP A 8 -27.31 -9.58 9.23
N ALA A 9 -26.23 -10.05 8.59
CA ALA A 9 -25.29 -9.18 7.89
C ALA A 9 -25.96 -8.38 6.76
N VAL A 10 -26.82 -9.04 5.97
CA VAL A 10 -27.59 -8.36 4.90
C VAL A 10 -28.49 -7.28 5.49
N ARG A 11 -29.21 -7.57 6.58
CA ARG A 11 -30.08 -6.57 7.24
C ARG A 11 -29.30 -5.37 7.75
N GLY A 12 -28.15 -5.60 8.38
CA GLY A 12 -27.29 -4.53 8.90
C GLY A 12 -26.71 -3.63 7.79
N LEU A 13 -26.34 -4.19 6.65
CA LEU A 13 -25.70 -3.46 5.55
C LEU A 13 -26.68 -2.75 4.62
N ARG A 14 -27.94 -3.19 4.55
CA ARG A 14 -28.90 -2.71 3.53
C ARG A 14 -29.16 -1.21 3.59
N ALA A 15 -29.07 -0.60 4.77
CA ALA A 15 -29.29 0.84 4.94
C ALA A 15 -28.08 1.70 4.50
N SER A 16 -26.90 1.10 4.35
CA SER A 16 -25.63 1.80 4.09
C SER A 16 -24.93 1.33 2.81
N THR A 17 -25.60 0.52 1.97
CA THR A 17 -25.02 -0.04 0.75
C THR A 17 -26.00 0.05 -0.42
N VAL A 18 -25.47 0.28 -1.61
CA VAL A 18 -26.27 0.31 -2.85
C VAL A 18 -26.60 -1.09 -3.38
N HIS A 19 -25.82 -2.10 -2.96
CA HIS A 19 -25.96 -3.47 -3.43
C HIS A 19 -25.44 -4.45 -2.37
N VAL A 20 -26.18 -5.55 -2.18
CA VAL A 20 -25.79 -6.67 -1.32
C VAL A 20 -25.98 -7.96 -2.10
N ALA A 21 -24.94 -8.78 -2.18
CA ALA A 21 -24.97 -10.11 -2.76
C ALA A 21 -24.46 -11.13 -1.74
N THR A 22 -25.01 -12.35 -1.79
CA THR A 22 -24.65 -13.45 -0.90
C THR A 22 -24.25 -14.67 -1.70
N ALA A 23 -23.26 -15.42 -1.23
CA ALA A 23 -22.84 -16.70 -1.81
C ALA A 23 -23.11 -17.85 -0.83
N VAL A 24 -23.77 -18.91 -1.31
CA VAL A 24 -24.05 -20.12 -0.52
C VAL A 24 -23.58 -21.41 -1.22
N ASP A 25 -22.94 -21.27 -2.38
CA ASP A 25 -22.30 -22.32 -3.15
C ASP A 25 -20.90 -21.87 -3.59
N ARG A 26 -20.07 -22.81 -4.06
CA ARG A 26 -18.67 -22.53 -4.40
C ARG A 26 -18.54 -21.57 -5.58
N ALA A 27 -19.39 -21.67 -6.60
CA ALA A 27 -19.28 -20.84 -7.80
C ALA A 27 -19.61 -19.38 -7.48
N SER A 28 -20.71 -19.13 -6.76
CA SER A 28 -21.06 -17.78 -6.31
C SER A 28 -20.03 -17.19 -5.35
N LEU A 29 -19.43 -18.03 -4.48
CA LEU A 29 -18.34 -17.61 -3.58
C LEU A 29 -17.12 -17.13 -4.38
N GLU A 30 -16.72 -17.85 -5.42
CA GLU A 30 -15.60 -17.44 -6.28
C GLU A 30 -15.89 -16.14 -7.04
N THR A 31 -17.14 -15.94 -7.48
CA THR A 31 -17.56 -14.67 -8.09
C THR A 31 -17.41 -13.50 -7.12
N LEU A 32 -17.85 -13.64 -5.87
CA LEU A 32 -17.69 -12.57 -4.87
C LEU A 32 -16.21 -12.33 -4.51
N TRP A 33 -15.42 -13.39 -4.36
CA TRP A 33 -13.97 -13.25 -4.11
C TRP A 33 -13.21 -12.63 -5.28
N ALA A 34 -13.68 -12.80 -6.52
CA ALA A 34 -13.09 -12.15 -7.67
C ALA A 34 -13.08 -10.62 -7.52
N VAL A 35 -14.11 -10.03 -6.91
CA VAL A 35 -14.16 -8.58 -6.65
C VAL A 35 -12.97 -8.12 -5.79
N ARG A 36 -12.71 -8.81 -4.67
CA ARG A 36 -11.57 -8.50 -3.79
C ARG A 36 -10.21 -8.74 -4.47
N ARG A 37 -10.10 -9.81 -5.26
CA ARG A 37 -8.87 -10.13 -6.01
C ARG A 37 -8.57 -9.13 -7.13
N LEU A 38 -9.61 -8.51 -7.69
CA LEU A 38 -9.50 -7.51 -8.75
C LEU A 38 -9.14 -6.10 -8.26
N ALA A 39 -9.09 -5.84 -6.95
CA ALA A 39 -8.80 -4.50 -6.42
C ALA A 39 -7.50 -3.90 -6.99
N SER A 40 -6.35 -4.57 -6.83
CA SER A 40 -5.07 -4.08 -7.37
C SER A 40 -4.99 -4.13 -8.90
N PRO A 41 -5.41 -5.21 -9.59
CA PRO A 41 -5.44 -5.24 -11.05
C PRO A 41 -6.30 -4.17 -11.70
N ALA A 42 -7.42 -3.78 -11.06
CA ALA A 42 -8.25 -2.68 -11.54
C ALA A 42 -7.50 -1.34 -11.49
N LEU A 43 -6.72 -1.10 -10.43
CA LEU A 43 -5.89 0.11 -10.32
C LEU A 43 -4.74 0.12 -11.34
N ALA A 44 -4.20 -1.03 -11.72
CA ALA A 44 -3.20 -1.16 -12.78
C ALA A 44 -3.74 -0.86 -14.20
N ARG A 45 -5.07 -0.77 -14.36
CA ARG A 45 -5.75 -0.41 -15.61
C ARG A 45 -6.12 1.07 -15.70
N LEU A 46 -5.73 1.88 -14.70
CA LEU A 46 -5.89 3.33 -14.77
C LEU A 46 -5.20 3.92 -16.02
N PRO A 47 -5.66 5.08 -16.52
CA PRO A 47 -5.03 5.80 -17.61
C PRO A 47 -3.55 6.07 -17.37
N GLU A 48 -2.75 6.21 -18.43
CA GLU A 48 -1.28 6.24 -18.31
C GLU A 48 -0.73 7.40 -17.49
N ASN A 49 -1.45 8.53 -17.43
CA ASN A 49 -1.10 9.67 -16.60
C ASN A 49 -1.30 9.41 -15.11
N ARG A 50 -2.08 8.39 -14.72
CA ARG A 50 -2.30 8.02 -13.32
C ARG A 50 -1.57 6.73 -12.98
N ARG A 51 -1.01 6.70 -11.78
CA ARG A 51 -0.37 5.50 -11.22
C ARG A 51 -0.88 5.23 -9.83
N SER A 52 -1.06 3.94 -9.53
CA SER A 52 -1.33 3.47 -8.18
C SER A 52 -0.03 3.35 -7.42
N LEU A 53 0.20 4.25 -6.46
CA LEU A 53 1.41 4.28 -5.64
C LEU A 53 1.12 3.81 -4.21
N GLN A 54 1.81 2.75 -3.81
CA GLN A 54 1.73 2.14 -2.48
C GLN A 54 2.71 2.80 -1.51
N VAL A 55 2.59 4.12 -1.34
CA VAL A 55 3.54 4.90 -0.52
C VAL A 55 3.01 5.22 0.89
N VAL A 56 1.69 5.33 1.05
CA VAL A 56 0.97 5.49 2.33
C VAL A 56 0.17 4.26 2.70
N GLU A 57 0.52 3.17 2.05
CA GLU A 57 -0.16 1.89 2.12
C GLU A 57 0.25 1.13 3.39
N ASP A 58 -0.48 0.07 3.74
CA ASP A 58 -0.16 -0.87 4.83
C ASP A 58 -0.40 -0.36 6.25
N GLY A 59 -1.24 0.66 6.40
CA GLY A 59 -1.58 1.22 7.71
C GLY A 59 -2.51 0.30 8.50
N CYS A 60 -2.16 0.03 9.75
CA CYS A 60 -2.99 -0.73 10.69
C CYS A 60 -3.20 0.09 11.97
N VAL A 61 -4.42 0.12 12.49
CA VAL A 61 -4.83 0.85 13.70
C VAL A 61 -5.67 -0.06 14.60
N PRO A 62 -5.82 0.25 15.90
CA PRO A 62 -6.85 -0.40 16.72
C PRO A 62 -8.22 -0.37 16.03
N LEU A 63 -8.96 -1.46 16.09
CA LEU A 63 -10.18 -1.66 15.29
C LEU A 63 -11.21 -0.55 15.50
N GLU A 64 -11.37 -0.09 16.73
CA GLU A 64 -12.24 1.02 17.12
C GLU A 64 -11.84 2.38 16.51
N ARG A 65 -10.61 2.51 16.00
CA ARG A 65 -10.08 3.69 15.32
C ARG A 65 -10.10 3.58 13.80
N LEU A 66 -10.54 2.46 13.23
CA LEU A 66 -10.53 2.25 11.78
C LEU A 66 -11.35 3.30 11.02
N ALA A 67 -12.50 3.71 11.56
CA ALA A 67 -13.33 4.76 10.97
C ALA A 67 -12.60 6.12 10.97
N ASP A 68 -11.97 6.48 12.09
CA ASP A 68 -11.17 7.70 12.24
C ASP A 68 -9.99 7.70 11.24
N TYR A 69 -9.33 6.54 11.06
CA TYR A 69 -8.21 6.40 10.13
C TYR A 69 -8.66 6.58 8.67
N ILE A 70 -9.73 5.90 8.24
CA ILE A 70 -10.27 6.04 6.88
C ILE A 70 -10.71 7.48 6.63
N GLY A 71 -11.39 8.12 7.60
CA GLY A 71 -11.81 9.51 7.50
C GLY A 71 -10.63 10.47 7.38
N GLY A 72 -9.62 10.33 8.25
CA GLY A 72 -8.43 11.17 8.22
C GLY A 72 -7.61 11.04 6.94
N ILE A 73 -7.48 9.82 6.39
CA ILE A 73 -6.82 9.62 5.09
C ILE A 73 -7.58 10.31 3.96
N ARG A 74 -8.92 10.29 3.97
CA ARG A 74 -9.73 11.02 2.97
C ARG A 74 -9.51 12.53 3.06
N VAL A 75 -9.49 13.09 4.27
CA VAL A 75 -9.21 14.51 4.49
C VAL A 75 -7.80 14.88 3.99
N ALA A 76 -6.78 14.08 4.32
CA ALA A 76 -5.41 14.32 3.84
C ALA A 76 -5.30 14.22 2.31
N SER A 77 -5.97 13.22 1.73
CA SER A 77 -6.08 13.01 0.27
C SER A 77 -6.72 14.21 -0.43
N GLU A 78 -7.82 14.73 0.11
CA GLU A 78 -8.50 15.92 -0.39
C GLU A 78 -7.62 17.18 -0.26
N GLY A 79 -6.98 17.38 0.91
CA GLY A 79 -6.08 18.51 1.15
C GLY A 79 -4.87 18.56 0.22
N CYS A 80 -4.37 17.40 -0.20
CA CYS A 80 -3.27 17.28 -1.15
C CYS A 80 -3.72 17.21 -2.62
N GLY A 81 -5.02 17.11 -2.90
CA GLY A 81 -5.55 16.92 -4.25
C GLY A 81 -5.15 15.60 -4.91
N ILE A 82 -4.77 14.58 -4.12
CA ILE A 82 -4.38 13.25 -4.62
C ILE A 82 -5.46 12.25 -4.24
N PRO A 83 -6.26 11.74 -5.19
CA PRO A 83 -7.26 10.71 -4.90
C PRO A 83 -6.61 9.43 -4.35
N VAL A 84 -7.33 8.72 -3.48
CA VAL A 84 -6.89 7.45 -2.92
C VAL A 84 -7.91 6.34 -3.16
N ALA A 85 -7.43 5.12 -3.37
CA ALA A 85 -8.23 3.91 -3.27
C ALA A 85 -7.93 3.19 -1.95
N ILE A 86 -8.98 2.87 -1.18
CA ILE A 86 -8.87 2.26 0.15
C ILE A 86 -9.61 0.92 0.15
N PHE A 87 -8.91 -0.15 0.50
CA PHE A 87 -9.46 -1.50 0.66
C PHE A 87 -8.55 -2.30 1.61
N GLY A 88 -9.02 -3.40 2.20
CA GLY A 88 -8.15 -4.20 3.06
C GLY A 88 -8.89 -5.13 4.00
N HIS A 89 -8.26 -5.38 5.14
CA HIS A 89 -8.62 -6.35 6.15
C HIS A 89 -9.27 -5.61 7.33
N ALA A 90 -10.52 -5.18 7.13
CA ALA A 90 -11.24 -4.38 8.12
C ALA A 90 -11.34 -5.08 9.49
N GLY A 91 -11.38 -6.42 9.53
CA GLY A 91 -11.41 -7.20 10.77
C GLY A 91 -10.13 -7.06 11.62
N ASP A 92 -9.02 -6.67 10.99
CA ASP A 92 -7.71 -6.51 11.63
C ASP A 92 -7.35 -5.04 11.85
N GLY A 93 -8.26 -4.10 11.55
CA GLY A 93 -7.97 -2.67 11.58
C GLY A 93 -6.95 -2.22 10.52
N HIS A 94 -6.75 -3.04 9.48
CA HIS A 94 -5.70 -2.89 8.48
C HIS A 94 -6.24 -2.54 7.10
N VAL A 95 -5.73 -1.48 6.49
CA VAL A 95 -6.15 -1.04 5.15
C VAL A 95 -4.98 -0.68 4.26
N HIS A 96 -5.11 -1.05 2.99
CA HIS A 96 -4.25 -0.64 1.90
C HIS A 96 -4.79 0.68 1.33
N VAL A 97 -3.95 1.71 1.36
CA VAL A 97 -4.23 3.02 0.77
C VAL A 97 -3.32 3.22 -0.44
N ASN A 98 -3.90 3.22 -1.63
CA ASN A 98 -3.18 3.47 -2.87
C ASN A 98 -3.39 4.93 -3.29
N ALA A 99 -2.32 5.71 -3.32
CA ALA A 99 -2.35 7.09 -3.82
C ALA A 99 -2.37 7.09 -5.34
N LEU A 100 -3.23 7.92 -5.94
CA LEU A 100 -3.49 7.94 -7.39
C LEU A 100 -3.12 9.31 -8.02
N PRO A 101 -1.86 9.79 -7.90
CA PRO A 101 -1.46 11.07 -8.47
C PRO A 101 -1.58 11.05 -10.00
N ASP A 102 -1.91 12.21 -10.56
CA ASP A 102 -1.71 12.48 -11.99
C ASP A 102 -0.27 12.96 -12.19
N LEU A 103 0.53 12.14 -12.88
CA LEU A 103 1.95 12.38 -13.08
C LEU A 103 2.25 13.53 -14.04
N THR A 104 1.22 14.07 -14.71
CA THR A 104 1.34 15.22 -15.62
C THR A 104 1.14 16.56 -14.91
N VAL A 105 0.62 16.55 -13.67
CA VAL A 105 0.39 17.76 -12.87
C VAL A 105 1.68 18.17 -12.16
N SER A 106 2.12 19.42 -12.31
CA SER A 106 3.28 19.94 -11.59
C SER A 106 3.07 19.87 -10.07
N GLY A 107 4.12 19.53 -9.31
CA GLY A 107 4.05 19.45 -7.85
C GLY A 107 3.37 18.18 -7.30
N TRP A 108 2.99 17.21 -8.15
CA TRP A 108 2.38 15.96 -7.67
C TRP A 108 3.26 15.21 -6.64
N ARG A 109 4.58 15.32 -6.75
CA ARG A 109 5.54 14.71 -5.81
C ARG A 109 5.49 15.36 -4.43
N ASP A 110 5.40 16.69 -4.39
CA ASP A 110 5.31 17.43 -3.13
C ASP A 110 3.98 17.17 -2.44
N ALA A 111 2.88 17.15 -3.21
CA ALA A 111 1.58 16.74 -2.71
C ALA A 111 1.59 15.29 -2.20
N LEU A 112 2.31 14.38 -2.86
CA LEU A 112 2.45 12.99 -2.41
C LEU A 112 3.28 12.89 -1.12
N ALA A 113 4.32 13.70 -0.98
CA ALA A 113 5.13 13.79 0.23
C ALA A 113 4.32 14.33 1.41
N ALA A 114 3.47 15.34 1.17
CA ALA A 114 2.54 15.85 2.17
C ALA A 114 1.55 14.77 2.62
N LEU A 115 0.90 14.07 1.67
CA LEU A 115 0.02 12.94 1.97
C LEU A 115 0.74 11.83 2.77
N TYR A 116 2.01 11.56 2.44
CA TYR A 116 2.83 10.61 3.18
C TYR A 116 3.08 11.03 4.63
N ALA A 117 3.46 12.28 4.86
CA ALA A 117 3.68 12.81 6.19
C ALA A 117 2.38 12.81 7.02
N ASP A 118 1.27 13.23 6.42
CA ASP A 118 -0.05 13.29 7.08
C ASP A 118 -0.55 11.90 7.45
N ALA A 119 -0.40 10.91 6.57
CA ALA A 119 -0.77 9.52 6.85
C ALA A 119 0.07 8.93 7.98
N ALA A 120 1.39 9.16 7.99
CA ALA A 120 2.27 8.68 9.05
C ALA A 120 1.94 9.32 10.40
N GLU A 121 1.67 10.63 10.42
CA GLU A 121 1.26 11.33 11.63
C GLU A 121 -0.12 10.87 12.13
N LEU A 122 -1.07 10.64 11.23
CA LEU A 122 -2.38 10.11 11.57
C LEU A 122 -2.26 8.74 12.24
N LEU A 123 -1.43 7.85 11.70
CA LEU A 123 -1.16 6.54 12.31
C LEU A 123 -0.59 6.68 13.72
N LEU A 124 0.38 7.56 13.94
CA LEU A 124 0.94 7.80 15.28
C LEU A 124 -0.14 8.27 16.26
N ARG A 125 -0.95 9.26 15.87
CA ARG A 125 -2.03 9.79 16.73
C ARG A 125 -3.08 8.75 17.08
N LEU A 126 -3.36 7.81 16.17
CA LEU A 126 -4.34 6.76 16.37
C LEU A 126 -3.76 5.50 17.03
N GLY A 127 -2.48 5.50 17.42
CA GLY A 127 -1.82 4.33 18.01
C GLY A 127 -1.64 3.18 17.04
N GLY A 128 -1.49 3.48 15.74
CA GLY A 128 -1.31 2.51 14.67
C GLY A 128 0.15 2.25 14.29
N THR A 129 0.33 1.50 13.21
CA THR A 129 1.61 1.16 12.58
C THR A 129 1.54 1.44 11.07
N PRO A 130 2.62 1.94 10.43
CA PRO A 130 2.67 2.13 8.99
C PRO A 130 2.99 0.83 8.24
N SER A 131 3.15 -0.29 8.96
CA SER A 131 3.46 -1.58 8.40
C SER A 131 2.64 -2.68 9.09
N GLY A 132 1.56 -3.09 8.43
CA GLY A 132 0.71 -4.22 8.80
C GLY A 132 1.27 -5.55 8.30
N GLU A 133 1.51 -5.68 6.98
CA GLU A 133 1.92 -6.95 6.36
C GLU A 133 3.12 -6.85 5.39
N HIS A 134 3.40 -5.67 4.82
CA HIS A 134 4.40 -5.50 3.76
C HIS A 134 5.81 -5.14 4.27
N GLY A 135 5.97 -5.00 5.58
CA GLY A 135 7.22 -4.63 6.21
C GLY A 135 7.63 -3.18 5.96
N VAL A 136 8.81 -2.84 6.49
CA VAL A 136 9.30 -1.47 6.55
C VAL A 136 9.94 -1.03 5.23
N GLY A 137 10.78 -1.90 4.64
CA GLY A 137 11.54 -1.57 3.43
C GLY A 137 12.46 -0.36 3.62
N ARG A 138 12.77 0.34 2.52
CA ARG A 138 13.39 1.69 2.57
C ARG A 138 12.37 2.76 2.84
N LEU A 139 11.18 2.63 2.24
CA LEU A 139 10.10 3.60 2.29
C LEU A 139 9.73 4.01 3.72
N ARG A 140 9.70 3.08 4.68
CA ARG A 140 9.26 3.34 6.06
C ARG A 140 10.40 3.33 7.07
N ALA A 141 11.65 3.15 6.63
CA ALA A 141 12.81 2.97 7.52
C ALA A 141 12.98 4.16 8.47
N GLY A 142 12.88 5.39 7.94
CA GLY A 142 12.99 6.61 8.75
C GLY A 142 11.78 6.90 9.65
N LEU A 143 10.68 6.15 9.50
CA LEU A 143 9.53 6.27 10.41
C LEU A 143 9.69 5.43 11.68
N LEU A 144 10.47 4.35 11.65
CA LEU A 144 10.47 3.34 12.73
C LEU A 144 10.68 3.91 14.11
N GLU A 145 11.62 4.84 14.28
CA GLU A 145 11.93 5.41 15.59
C GLU A 145 10.76 6.20 16.18
N ARG A 146 9.90 6.81 15.34
CA ARG A 146 8.69 7.50 15.80
C ARG A 146 7.64 6.54 16.35
N PHE A 147 7.59 5.31 15.82
CA PHE A 147 6.59 4.30 16.20
C PHE A 147 7.07 3.37 17.34
N TYR A 148 8.35 3.00 17.34
CA TYR A 148 8.93 2.06 18.31
C TYR A 148 9.75 2.74 19.40
N GLY A 149 10.07 4.01 19.24
CA GLY A 149 10.94 4.76 20.13
C GLY A 149 12.44 4.49 19.91
N PRO A 150 13.30 5.31 20.53
CA PRO A 150 14.74 5.24 20.35
C PRO A 150 15.36 3.97 20.95
N GLU A 151 14.81 3.44 22.04
CA GLU A 151 15.35 2.25 22.73
C GLU A 151 15.22 0.99 21.85
N VAL A 152 14.01 0.71 21.36
CA VAL A 152 13.76 -0.45 20.47
C VAL A 152 14.54 -0.30 19.16
N THR A 153 14.58 0.91 18.60
CA THR A 153 15.31 1.16 17.36
C THR A 153 16.83 1.02 17.55
N ALA A 154 17.36 1.33 18.74
CA ALA A 154 18.75 1.06 19.07
C ALA A 154 19.06 -0.45 19.10
N LEU A 155 18.14 -1.29 19.57
CA LEU A 155 18.28 -2.75 19.50
C LEU A 155 18.33 -3.25 18.05
N PHE A 156 17.48 -2.71 17.16
CA PHE A 156 17.53 -3.05 15.73
C PHE A 156 18.90 -2.69 15.11
N ARG A 157 19.42 -1.50 15.44
CA ARG A 157 20.77 -1.06 15.02
C ARG A 157 21.86 -1.97 15.58
N GLY A 158 21.79 -2.34 16.85
CA GLY A 158 22.74 -3.24 17.50
C GLY A 158 22.77 -4.63 16.84
N LEU A 159 21.59 -5.20 16.57
CA LEU A 159 21.47 -6.48 15.86
C LEU A 159 22.05 -6.39 14.45
N LYS A 160 21.73 -5.32 13.71
CA LYS A 160 22.29 -5.09 12.37
C LYS A 160 23.82 -5.04 12.40
N GLN A 161 24.41 -4.33 13.36
CA GLN A 161 25.86 -4.20 13.49
C GLN A 161 26.54 -5.51 13.90
N ALA A 162 25.90 -6.33 14.74
CA ALA A 162 26.45 -7.61 15.18
C ALA A 162 26.62 -8.61 14.01
N TYR A 163 25.68 -8.60 13.05
CA TYR A 163 25.67 -9.56 11.92
C TYR A 163 26.12 -8.97 10.58
N ASP A 164 26.15 -7.65 10.44
CA ASP A 164 26.60 -6.95 9.23
C ASP A 164 27.35 -5.65 9.57
N PRO A 165 28.55 -5.75 10.18
CA PRO A 165 29.33 -4.59 10.62
C PRO A 165 29.81 -3.69 9.46
N ARG A 166 29.75 -4.17 8.22
CA ARG A 166 30.09 -3.40 7.01
C ARG A 166 28.85 -2.85 6.29
N CYS A 167 27.66 -3.09 6.82
CA CYS A 167 26.39 -2.66 6.23
C CYS A 167 26.20 -3.08 4.75
N THR A 168 26.71 -4.25 4.34
CA THR A 168 26.62 -4.71 2.94
C THR A 168 25.29 -5.39 2.62
N LEU A 169 24.60 -5.92 3.64
CA LEU A 169 23.32 -6.62 3.47
C LEU A 169 22.16 -5.61 3.41
N ASN A 170 21.83 -5.18 2.19
CA ASN A 170 20.67 -4.35 1.87
C ASN A 170 20.61 -3.02 2.67
N PRO A 171 21.58 -2.11 2.46
CA PRO A 171 21.66 -0.83 3.17
C PRO A 171 20.41 0.03 2.97
N GLY A 172 20.06 0.80 4.03
CA GLY A 172 18.90 1.69 4.04
C GLY A 172 17.54 1.02 4.20
N VAL A 173 17.49 -0.33 4.32
CA VAL A 173 16.26 -1.09 4.56
C VAL A 173 16.13 -1.42 6.04
N ILE A 174 14.95 -1.15 6.62
CA ILE A 174 14.63 -1.23 8.06
C ILE A 174 15.42 -0.20 8.88
N ILE A 175 16.75 -0.20 8.77
CA ILE A 175 17.62 0.85 9.32
C ILE A 175 17.80 1.94 8.26
N PRO A 176 17.37 3.19 8.52
CA PRO A 176 17.45 4.25 7.54
C PRO A 176 18.91 4.63 7.25
N SER A 177 19.18 5.04 6.01
CA SER A 177 20.43 5.74 5.68
C SER A 177 20.40 7.16 6.24
N ALA A 178 21.58 7.80 6.34
CA ALA A 178 21.68 9.18 6.84
C ALA A 178 20.94 10.19 5.93
N ASP A 179 20.84 9.88 4.64
CA ASP A 179 20.18 10.65 3.59
C ASP A 179 18.77 10.11 3.26
N TRP A 180 18.15 9.36 4.18
CA TRP A 180 16.86 8.74 3.93
C TRP A 180 15.80 9.74 3.46
N ALA A 181 15.21 9.44 2.29
CA ALA A 181 14.14 10.21 1.69
C ALA A 181 13.07 9.24 1.12
N PRO A 182 11.89 9.10 1.73
CA PRO A 182 10.92 8.03 1.47
C PRO A 182 10.41 7.98 0.02
N LEU A 183 10.53 9.07 -0.74
CA LEU A 183 10.01 9.24 -2.10
C LEU A 183 11.08 9.71 -3.10
N ALA A 184 12.37 9.66 -2.76
CA ALA A 184 13.42 10.09 -3.69
C ALA A 184 13.53 9.17 -4.92
N ASP A 185 13.39 7.86 -4.73
CA ASP A 185 13.60 6.84 -5.77
C ASP A 185 12.28 6.29 -6.36
N LEU A 186 11.30 7.16 -6.59
CA LEU A 186 10.05 6.74 -7.23
C LEU A 186 10.32 6.21 -8.65
N LYS A 187 9.81 5.02 -8.93
CA LYS A 187 9.92 4.34 -10.25
C LYS A 187 8.94 4.88 -11.29
N VAL A 188 8.45 6.10 -11.10
CA VAL A 188 7.47 6.76 -11.96
C VAL A 188 7.79 8.24 -12.15
N GLY A 189 7.30 8.79 -13.26
CA GLY A 189 7.58 10.17 -13.68
C GLY A 189 8.87 10.29 -14.50
N PRO A 190 9.22 11.51 -14.94
CA PRO A 190 10.31 11.75 -15.88
C PRO A 190 11.69 11.38 -15.33
N GLU A 191 11.89 11.50 -14.02
CA GLU A 191 13.16 11.19 -13.35
C GLU A 191 13.35 9.70 -13.02
N ALA A 192 12.38 8.85 -13.36
CA ALA A 192 12.49 7.42 -13.07
C ALA A 192 13.57 6.78 -13.94
N ALA A 193 14.37 5.88 -13.36
CA ALA A 193 15.37 5.13 -14.09
C ALA A 193 14.74 4.42 -15.30
N PRO A 194 15.25 4.64 -16.53
CA PRO A 194 14.68 4.03 -17.71
C PRO A 194 14.86 2.52 -17.66
N ILE A 195 13.82 1.79 -18.04
CA ILE A 195 13.87 0.34 -18.25
C ILE A 195 13.49 0.04 -19.71
N PRO A 196 14.01 -1.05 -20.31
CA PRO A 196 13.63 -1.44 -21.66
C PRO A 196 12.12 -1.53 -21.84
N HIS A 197 11.62 -1.05 -22.99
CA HIS A 197 10.19 -0.91 -23.25
C HIS A 197 9.45 -2.25 -23.16
N ASP A 198 10.05 -3.34 -23.64
CA ASP A 198 9.52 -4.69 -23.58
C ASP A 198 9.41 -5.20 -22.13
N ILE A 199 10.40 -4.90 -21.28
CA ILE A 199 10.36 -5.23 -19.85
C ILE A 199 9.27 -4.41 -19.15
N ALA A 200 9.17 -3.12 -19.45
CA ALA A 200 8.13 -2.25 -18.90
C ALA A 200 6.73 -2.74 -19.26
N ALA A 201 6.52 -3.14 -20.52
CA ALA A 201 5.25 -3.68 -21.00
C ALA A 201 4.87 -4.98 -20.26
N ARG A 202 5.83 -5.90 -20.08
CA ARG A 202 5.61 -7.16 -19.35
C ARG A 202 5.31 -6.95 -17.87
N LEU A 203 5.99 -6.00 -17.22
CA LEU A 203 5.68 -5.62 -15.83
C LEU A 203 4.25 -5.09 -15.70
N ARG A 204 3.81 -4.23 -16.63
CA ARG A 204 2.41 -3.75 -16.63
C ARG A 204 1.42 -4.88 -16.86
N GLU A 205 1.75 -5.87 -17.68
CA GLU A 205 0.87 -7.02 -17.90
C GLU A 205 0.74 -7.88 -16.64
N VAL A 206 1.85 -8.13 -15.94
CA VAL A 206 1.83 -8.79 -14.62
C VAL A 206 0.89 -8.04 -13.67
N GLU A 207 0.97 -6.71 -13.61
CA GLU A 207 0.11 -5.90 -12.75
C GLU A 207 -1.37 -5.99 -13.12
N ARG A 208 -1.70 -5.95 -14.42
CA ARG A 208 -3.08 -5.96 -14.94
C ARG A 208 -3.77 -7.31 -14.85
N THR A 209 -3.00 -8.39 -14.78
CA THR A 209 -3.48 -9.78 -14.75
C THR A 209 -3.34 -10.45 -13.39
N ALA A 210 -2.77 -9.75 -12.39
CA ALA A 210 -2.36 -10.34 -11.12
C ALA A 210 -1.34 -11.50 -11.26
N GLY A 211 -0.45 -11.41 -12.26
CA GLY A 211 0.60 -12.39 -12.54
C GLY A 211 1.77 -12.35 -11.55
N TRP A 212 1.53 -12.10 -10.26
CA TRP A 212 2.57 -11.84 -9.26
C TRP A 212 3.54 -13.02 -9.05
N ALA A 213 3.10 -14.22 -9.42
CA ALA A 213 3.93 -15.43 -9.38
C ALA A 213 4.93 -15.52 -10.54
N THR A 214 4.86 -14.65 -11.55
CA THR A 214 5.81 -14.64 -12.67
C THR A 214 7.21 -14.30 -12.18
N PRO A 215 8.19 -15.22 -12.34
CA PRO A 215 9.57 -14.95 -11.98
C PRO A 215 10.13 -13.74 -12.73
N LYS A 216 10.85 -12.87 -12.03
CA LYS A 216 11.47 -11.68 -12.66
C LYS A 216 12.48 -12.03 -13.76
N LEU A 217 13.09 -13.21 -13.70
CA LEU A 217 14.02 -13.69 -14.74
C LEU A 217 13.29 -13.94 -16.07
N ASP A 218 12.05 -14.41 -16.02
CA ASP A 218 11.21 -14.63 -17.21
C ASP A 218 10.82 -13.29 -17.85
N LEU A 219 10.75 -12.22 -17.05
CA LEU A 219 10.54 -10.85 -17.53
C LEU A 219 11.80 -10.24 -18.16
N ALA A 220 12.98 -10.84 -17.96
CA ALA A 220 14.24 -10.34 -18.49
C ALA A 220 14.69 -11.09 -19.76
N THR A 221 14.08 -12.23 -20.08
CA THR A 221 14.37 -12.97 -21.31
C THR A 221 13.85 -12.18 -22.51
N PRO A 222 14.65 -11.89 -23.55
CA PRO A 222 14.14 -11.24 -24.76
C PRO A 222 13.03 -12.08 -25.39
N SER A 223 12.00 -11.44 -25.95
CA SER A 223 11.08 -12.15 -26.85
C SER A 223 11.89 -12.72 -28.04
N PRO A 224 11.59 -13.95 -28.49
CA PRO A 224 12.24 -14.53 -29.66
C PRO A 224 12.01 -13.70 -30.93
#